data_AF-A0A2V7N176-F1
#
_entry.id   AF-A0A2V7N176-F1
#
_cell.length_a   1.000
_cell.length_b   1.000
_cell.length_c   1.000
_cell.angle_alpha   90.00
_cell.angle_beta   90.00
_cell.angle_gamma   90.00
#
_symmetry.space_group_name_H-M   'P 1'
#
loop_
_entity.id
_entity.type
_entity.pdbx_description
1 polymer ?
#
loop_
_entity_poly.entity_id
_entity_poly.type
_entity_poly.pdbx_seq_one_letter_code
_entity_poly.pdbx_strand_id
1 'polypeptide(L)'
;MQDAPTILFQGVPVLITIAYVLHSFVPPLAQFHQRYGQGLHGLFRVVFFVLAGAYLAMSLAKEHAGWPAHFHVIVALVVTGGLLYWGQGRGTKAERLPLLLLICAGVPTIAYFLDAVHAGELMYGGWVFTAGYFVAAAGEVQGLRAAPKIAHGG
;
A
#
# COMPACT_ATOMS: atom_id res chain seq x y z
N MET A 1 14.43 22.10 -7.72
CA MET A 1 13.27 22.23 -6.80
C MET A 1 12.40 21.03 -7.04
N GLN A 2 12.03 20.26 -6.01
CA GLN A 2 11.03 19.21 -6.18
C GLN A 2 9.65 19.86 -6.26
N ASP A 3 8.85 19.48 -7.26
CA ASP A 3 7.52 20.03 -7.45
C ASP A 3 6.56 19.54 -6.35
N ALA A 4 5.64 20.40 -5.92
CA ALA A 4 4.62 20.10 -4.91
C ALA A 4 3.91 18.72 -5.08
N PRO A 5 3.51 18.26 -6.28
CA PRO A 5 2.95 16.92 -6.46
C PRO A 5 3.94 15.80 -6.08
N THR A 6 5.23 15.94 -6.38
CA THR A 6 6.25 14.93 -6.02
C THR A 6 6.37 14.79 -4.50
N ILE A 7 6.41 15.90 -3.77
CA ILE A 7 6.46 15.90 -2.30
C ILE A 7 5.20 15.26 -1.71
N LEU A 8 4.03 15.59 -2.26
CA LEU A 8 2.75 15.05 -1.80
C LEU A 8 2.66 13.53 -2.01
N PHE A 9 2.95 13.05 -3.22
CA PHE A 9 2.76 11.64 -3.59
C PHE A 9 3.87 10.71 -3.11
N GLN A 10 5.03 11.24 -2.73
CA GLN A 10 6.05 10.49 -1.99
C GLN A 10 5.81 10.54 -0.48
N GLY A 11 5.36 11.68 0.06
CA GLY A 11 5.12 11.87 1.49
C GLY A 11 3.91 11.11 2.03
N VAL A 12 2.82 11.03 1.26
CA VAL A 12 1.60 10.31 1.68
C VAL A 12 1.86 8.82 1.97
N PRO A 13 2.55 8.05 1.12
CA PRO A 13 2.94 6.67 1.43
C PRO A 13 3.80 6.51 2.69
N VAL A 14 4.70 7.46 2.96
CA VAL A 14 5.51 7.46 4.20
C VAL A 14 4.61 7.64 5.42
N LEU A 15 3.69 8.60 5.38
CA LEU A 15 2.71 8.80 6.46
C LEU A 15 1.82 7.58 6.67
N ILE A 16 1.42 6.90 5.60
CA ILE A 16 0.64 5.66 5.67
C ILE A 16 1.44 4.53 6.32
N THR A 17 2.72 4.41 5.99
CA THR A 17 3.61 3.41 6.61
C THR A 17 3.77 3.69 8.09
N ILE A 18 3.96 4.95 8.47
CA ILE A 18 4.02 5.39 9.88
C ILE A 18 2.69 5.06 10.59
N ALA A 19 1.54 5.33 9.95
CA ALA A 19 0.24 5.00 10.50
C ALA A 19 0.04 3.49 10.69
N TYR A 20 0.53 2.66 9.77
CA TYR A 20 0.52 1.20 9.92
C TYR A 20 1.38 0.76 11.11
N VAL A 21 2.62 1.23 11.21
CA VAL A 21 3.52 0.92 12.33
C VAL A 21 2.88 1.35 13.66
N LEU A 22 2.36 2.58 13.74
CA LEU A 22 1.65 3.05 14.93
C LEU A 22 0.44 2.18 15.25
N HIS A 23 -0.30 1.71 14.24
CA HIS A 23 -1.44 0.83 14.48
C HIS A 23 -1.02 -0.52 15.08
N SER A 24 0.11 -1.09 14.62
CA SER A 24 0.65 -2.35 15.14
C SER A 24 1.19 -2.23 16.57
N PHE A 25 1.72 -1.06 16.95
CA PHE A 25 2.38 -0.87 18.25
C PHE A 25 1.57 -0.06 19.28
N VAL A 26 0.47 0.60 18.89
CA VAL A 26 -0.33 1.47 19.77
C VAL A 26 -1.74 0.88 19.93
N PRO A 27 -2.02 0.15 21.04
CA PRO A 27 -3.33 -0.45 21.31
C PRO A 27 -4.51 0.53 21.27
N PRO A 28 -4.39 1.80 21.73
CA PRO A 28 -5.43 2.81 21.57
C PRO A 28 -5.81 3.10 20.12
N LEU A 29 -4.84 3.08 19.20
CA LEU A 29 -5.08 3.33 17.79
C LEU A 29 -5.77 2.14 17.13
N ALA A 30 -5.48 0.92 17.60
CA ALA A 30 -6.20 -0.28 17.18
C ALA A 30 -7.69 -0.22 17.58
N GLN A 31 -8.00 0.25 18.79
CA GLN A 31 -9.39 0.44 19.24
C GLN A 31 -10.11 1.56 18.45
N PHE A 32 -9.41 2.65 18.15
CA PHE A 32 -9.95 3.72 17.28
C PHE A 32 -10.29 3.20 15.88
N HIS A 33 -9.40 2.39 15.29
CA HIS A 33 -9.62 1.77 13.98
C HIS A 33 -10.79 0.77 13.98
N GLN A 34 -11.03 0.04 15.08
CA GLN A 34 -12.24 -0.77 15.19
C GLN A 34 -13.51 0.09 15.25
N ARG A 35 -13.46 1.22 15.96
CA ARG A 35 -14.62 2.11 16.15
C ARG A 35 -15.01 2.87 14.88
N TYR A 36 -14.05 3.24 14.03
CA TYR A 36 -14.27 4.00 12.80
C TYR A 36 -13.98 3.21 11.50
N GLY A 37 -13.78 1.89 11.62
CA GLY A 37 -13.23 1.05 10.55
C GLY A 37 -13.98 1.11 9.23
N GLN A 38 -15.30 1.30 9.24
CA GLN A 38 -16.08 1.45 8.00
C GLN A 38 -15.76 2.74 7.24
N GLY A 39 -15.60 3.87 7.94
CA GLY A 39 -15.27 5.16 7.34
C GLY A 39 -13.82 5.21 6.86
N LEU A 40 -12.89 4.76 7.70
CA LEU A 40 -11.46 4.66 7.36
C LEU A 40 -11.22 3.73 6.17
N HIS A 41 -11.90 2.58 6.11
CA HIS A 41 -11.77 1.67 4.98
C HIS A 41 -12.20 2.32 3.65
N GLY A 42 -13.30 3.09 3.66
CA GLY A 42 -13.73 3.86 2.49
C GLY A 42 -12.70 4.90 2.07
N LEU A 43 -12.22 5.69 3.04
CA LEU A 43 -11.21 6.72 2.81
C LEU A 43 -9.92 6.14 2.22
N PHE A 44 -9.36 5.09 2.82
CA PHE A 44 -8.10 4.52 2.32
C PHE A 44 -8.24 3.82 0.97
N ARG A 45 -9.44 3.33 0.59
CA ARG A 45 -9.68 2.88 -0.78
C ARG A 45 -9.58 4.04 -1.76
N VAL A 46 -10.15 5.20 -1.43
CA VAL A 46 -10.01 6.40 -2.27
C VAL A 46 -8.54 6.81 -2.35
N VAL A 47 -7.83 6.85 -1.22
CA VAL A 47 -6.39 7.16 -1.19
C VAL A 47 -5.59 6.19 -2.08
N PHE A 48 -5.86 4.88 -2.00
CA PHE A 48 -5.24 3.90 -2.87
C PHE A 48 -5.46 4.22 -4.35
N PHE A 49 -6.70 4.46 -4.78
CA PHE A 49 -6.98 4.75 -6.19
C PHE A 49 -6.36 6.07 -6.67
N VAL A 50 -6.31 7.09 -5.81
CA VAL A 50 -5.63 8.36 -6.12
C VAL A 50 -4.12 8.13 -6.27
N LEU A 51 -3.50 7.39 -5.34
CA LEU A 51 -2.08 7.04 -5.44
C LEU A 51 -1.79 6.19 -6.68
N ALA A 52 -2.58 5.16 -6.93
CA ALA A 52 -2.46 4.31 -8.11
C ALA A 52 -2.54 5.11 -9.41
N GLY A 53 -3.54 6.00 -9.51
CA GLY A 53 -3.71 6.90 -10.65
C GLY A 53 -2.56 7.89 -10.80
N ALA A 54 -2.09 8.48 -9.70
CA ALA A 54 -0.96 9.41 -9.71
C ALA A 54 0.34 8.74 -10.16
N TYR A 55 0.69 7.57 -9.60
CA TYR A 55 1.88 6.83 -10.01
C TYR A 55 1.79 6.39 -11.47
N LEU A 56 0.62 5.94 -11.93
CA LEU A 56 0.43 5.58 -13.34
C LEU A 56 0.60 6.80 -14.25
N ALA A 57 -0.06 7.92 -13.94
CA ALA A 57 -0.01 9.15 -14.73
C ALA A 57 1.41 9.71 -14.81
N MET A 58 2.12 9.77 -13.68
CA MET A 58 3.49 10.26 -13.64
C MET A 58 4.46 9.32 -14.38
N SER A 59 4.24 8.00 -14.32
CA SER A 59 5.02 7.04 -15.11
C SER A 59 4.76 7.09 -16.62
N LEU A 60 3.71 7.80 -17.05
CA LEU A 60 3.38 8.00 -18.46
C LEU A 60 3.76 9.41 -18.93
N ALA A 61 4.17 10.29 -18.01
CA ALA A 61 4.57 11.63 -18.34
C ALA A 61 5.89 11.62 -19.13
N LYS A 62 6.02 12.55 -20.09
CA LYS A 62 7.23 12.67 -20.90
C LYS A 62 8.48 13.05 -20.09
N GLU A 63 8.30 13.73 -18.97
CA GLU A 63 9.37 14.05 -18.02
C GLU A 63 9.32 13.08 -16.84
N HIS A 64 10.19 12.08 -16.87
CA HIS A 64 10.21 10.96 -15.94
C HIS A 64 11.03 11.22 -14.67
N ALA A 65 11.16 12.49 -14.27
CA ALA A 65 12.17 13.01 -13.33
C ALA A 65 12.13 12.35 -11.94
N GLY A 66 12.82 11.21 -11.80
CA GLY A 66 12.92 10.43 -10.55
C GLY A 66 11.69 9.58 -10.22
N TRP A 67 10.78 9.37 -11.18
CA TRP A 67 9.63 8.48 -11.01
C TRP A 67 9.94 7.06 -11.49
N PRO A 68 9.32 6.01 -10.90
CA PRO A 68 9.58 4.65 -11.32
C PRO A 68 9.22 4.38 -12.77
N ALA A 69 9.94 3.49 -13.43
CA ALA A 69 9.65 3.08 -14.80
C ALA A 69 8.21 2.57 -14.94
N HIS A 70 7.57 2.85 -16.08
CA HIS A 70 6.18 2.50 -16.33
C HIS A 70 5.88 1.01 -16.08
N PHE A 71 6.77 0.12 -16.53
CA PHE A 71 6.63 -1.32 -16.31
C PHE A 71 6.64 -1.69 -14.82
N HIS A 72 7.51 -1.08 -14.02
CA HIS A 72 7.59 -1.34 -12.58
C HIS A 72 6.35 -0.83 -11.83
N VAL A 73 5.79 0.31 -12.26
CA VAL A 73 4.50 0.80 -11.75
C VAL A 73 3.37 -0.18 -12.08
N ILE A 74 3.30 -0.70 -13.31
CA ILE A 74 2.29 -1.73 -13.68
C ILE A 74 2.40 -2.95 -12.75
N VAL A 75 3.61 -3.47 -12.53
CA VAL A 75 3.82 -4.62 -11.63
C VAL A 75 3.33 -4.30 -10.22
N ALA A 76 3.68 -3.12 -9.68
CA ALA A 76 3.22 -2.69 -8.37
C ALA A 76 1.68 -2.60 -8.28
N LEU A 77 1.03 -2.08 -9.32
CA LEU A 77 -0.44 -1.99 -9.39
C LEU A 77 -1.11 -3.35 -9.50
N VAL A 78 -0.55 -4.29 -10.26
CA VAL A 78 -1.08 -5.65 -10.36
C VAL A 78 -1.00 -6.35 -9.00
N VAL A 79 0.12 -6.24 -8.29
CA VAL A 79 0.31 -6.86 -6.97
C VAL A 79 -0.64 -6.25 -5.94
N THR A 80 -0.65 -4.93 -5.82
CA THR A 80 -1.47 -4.21 -4.82
C THR A 80 -2.96 -4.28 -5.13
N GLY A 81 -3.36 -4.17 -6.40
CA GLY A 81 -4.73 -4.36 -6.86
C GLY A 81 -5.22 -5.80 -6.69
N GLY A 82 -4.35 -6.78 -6.95
CA GLY A 82 -4.65 -8.20 -6.69
C GLY A 82 -4.89 -8.48 -5.21
N LEU A 83 -4.06 -7.92 -4.32
CA LEU A 83 -4.25 -8.00 -2.87
C LEU A 83 -5.54 -7.32 -2.43
N LEU A 84 -5.84 -6.14 -2.98
CA LEU A 84 -7.08 -5.42 -2.69
C LEU A 84 -8.30 -6.26 -3.07
N TYR A 85 -8.32 -6.80 -4.29
CA TYR A 85 -9.41 -7.66 -4.79
C TYR A 85 -9.57 -8.91 -3.93
N TRP A 86 -8.46 -9.60 -3.64
CA TRP A 86 -8.46 -10.79 -2.81
C TRP A 86 -9.04 -10.53 -1.40
N GLY A 87 -8.69 -9.39 -0.81
CA GLY A 87 -9.20 -8.97 0.50
C GLY A 87 -10.70 -8.65 0.53
N GLN A 88 -11.35 -8.43 -0.61
CA GLN A 88 -12.79 -8.05 -0.64
C GLN A 88 -13.73 -9.18 -0.18
N GLY A 89 -13.29 -10.44 -0.28
CA GLY A 89 -14.13 -11.60 0.08
C GLY A 89 -14.02 -12.09 1.52
N ARG A 90 -13.23 -11.45 2.40
CA ARG A 90 -12.87 -12.02 3.71
C ARG A 90 -12.84 -11.03 4.86
N GLY A 91 -13.39 -11.39 6.02
CA GLY A 91 -13.37 -10.54 7.21
C GLY A 91 -14.15 -9.23 7.08
N THR A 92 -14.29 -8.53 8.19
CA THR A 92 -14.96 -7.22 8.31
C THR A 92 -14.11 -6.09 7.75
N LYS A 93 -14.71 -4.91 7.52
CA LYS A 93 -14.00 -3.72 7.01
C LYS A 93 -12.84 -3.28 7.93
N ALA A 94 -12.99 -3.47 9.24
CA ALA A 94 -11.97 -3.15 10.23
C ALA A 94 -10.78 -4.13 10.16
N GLU A 95 -11.05 -5.43 10.03
CA GLU A 95 -9.99 -6.45 9.89
C GLU A 95 -9.18 -6.29 8.60
N ARG A 96 -9.78 -5.71 7.54
CA ARG A 96 -9.10 -5.44 6.27
C ARG A 96 -8.27 -4.15 6.28
N LEU A 97 -8.48 -3.28 7.27
CA LEU A 97 -7.85 -1.96 7.30
C LEU A 97 -6.31 -2.03 7.33
N PRO A 98 -5.66 -2.92 8.12
CA PRO A 98 -4.21 -3.03 8.13
C PRO A 98 -3.64 -3.44 6.76
N LEU A 99 -4.26 -4.42 6.11
CA LEU A 99 -3.87 -4.83 4.75
C LEU A 99 -4.06 -3.67 3.75
N LEU A 100 -5.11 -2.86 3.91
CA LEU A 100 -5.37 -1.72 3.03
C LEU A 100 -4.32 -0.61 3.19
N LEU A 101 -3.82 -0.37 4.42
CA LEU A 101 -2.69 0.54 4.65
C LEU A 101 -1.43 0.05 3.93
N LEU A 102 -1.13 -1.24 4.03
CA LEU A 102 0.00 -1.85 3.31
C LEU A 102 -0.19 -1.75 1.79
N ILE A 103 -1.39 -1.99 1.27
CA ILE A 103 -1.71 -1.83 -0.16
C ILE A 103 -1.41 -0.41 -0.65
N CYS A 104 -1.77 0.62 0.13
CA CYS A 104 -1.47 2.02 -0.20
C CYS A 104 0.04 2.31 -0.21
N ALA A 105 0.78 1.79 0.78
CA ALA A 105 2.24 1.93 0.82
C ALA A 105 2.95 1.04 -0.23
N GLY A 106 2.28 -0.01 -0.71
CA GLY A 106 2.84 -1.03 -1.59
C GLY A 106 3.15 -0.53 -2.99
N VAL A 107 2.34 0.40 -3.52
CA VAL A 107 2.52 0.94 -4.88
C VAL A 107 3.92 1.57 -5.04
N PRO A 108 4.33 2.55 -4.21
CA PRO A 108 5.69 3.08 -4.26
C PRO A 108 6.74 2.06 -3.82
N THR A 109 6.48 1.30 -2.76
CA THR A 109 7.46 0.35 -2.20
C THR A 109 7.93 -0.65 -3.25
N ILE A 110 7.00 -1.23 -4.01
CA ILE A 110 7.32 -2.21 -5.06
C ILE A 110 7.94 -1.50 -6.27
N ALA A 111 7.37 -0.37 -6.71
CA ALA A 111 7.83 0.31 -7.92
C ALA A 111 9.28 0.83 -7.78
N TYR A 112 9.59 1.53 -6.68
CA TYR A 112 10.96 2.02 -6.43
C TYR A 112 11.96 0.91 -6.13
N PHE A 113 11.52 -0.18 -5.49
CA PHE A 113 12.38 -1.35 -5.30
C PHE A 113 12.78 -1.95 -6.64
N LEU A 114 11.82 -2.16 -7.56
CA LEU A 114 12.11 -2.71 -8.88
C LEU A 114 13.04 -1.80 -9.70
N ASP A 115 12.83 -0.48 -9.64
CA ASP A 115 13.74 0.51 -10.25
C ASP A 115 15.17 0.38 -9.70
N ALA A 116 15.32 0.36 -8.38
CA ALA A 116 16.64 0.26 -7.73
C ALA A 116 17.33 -1.09 -8.00
N VAL A 117 16.57 -2.19 -8.08
CA VAL A 117 17.10 -3.50 -8.50
C VAL A 117 17.56 -3.46 -9.95
N HIS A 118 16.73 -2.92 -10.85
CA HIS A 118 17.04 -2.81 -12.28
C HIS A 118 18.30 -1.97 -12.51
N ALA A 119 18.46 -0.87 -11.76
CA ALA A 119 19.63 0.00 -11.84
C ALA A 119 20.88 -0.59 -11.17
N GLY A 120 20.76 -1.67 -10.38
CA GLY A 120 21.86 -2.21 -9.59
C GLY A 120 22.26 -1.35 -8.39
N GLU A 121 21.42 -0.38 -8.01
CA GLU A 121 21.68 0.62 -6.96
C GLU A 121 20.99 0.28 -5.63
N LEU A 122 20.40 -0.91 -5.51
CA LEU A 122 19.64 -1.28 -4.33
C LEU A 122 20.55 -1.46 -3.10
N MET A 123 20.43 -0.51 -2.18
CA MET A 123 21.13 -0.53 -0.90
C MET A 123 20.54 -1.58 0.06
N TYR A 124 21.33 -2.04 1.04
CA TYR A 124 20.88 -2.93 2.11
C TYR A 124 19.60 -2.44 2.81
N GLY A 125 19.48 -1.14 3.06
CA GLY A 125 18.28 -0.56 3.66
C GLY A 125 17.02 -0.76 2.82
N GLY A 126 17.14 -0.70 1.49
CA GLY A 126 16.04 -0.98 0.56
C GLY A 126 15.61 -2.44 0.61
N TRP A 127 16.56 -3.38 0.68
CA TRP A 127 16.26 -4.80 0.89
C TRP A 127 15.49 -5.05 2.19
N VAL A 128 15.98 -4.50 3.30
CA VAL A 128 15.36 -4.69 4.62
C VAL A 128 13.96 -4.11 4.65
N PHE A 129 13.76 -2.91 4.10
CA PHE A 129 12.45 -2.27 4.04
C PHE A 129 11.44 -3.07 3.21
N THR A 130 11.81 -3.48 1.98
CA THR A 130 10.91 -4.22 1.10
C THR A 130 10.62 -5.63 1.62
N ALA A 131 11.61 -6.31 2.20
CA ALA A 131 11.40 -7.60 2.87
C ALA A 131 10.44 -7.47 4.07
N GLY A 132 10.63 -6.44 4.90
CA GLY A 132 9.71 -6.14 6.01
C GLY A 132 8.28 -5.88 5.55
N TYR A 133 8.12 -5.11 4.46
CA TYR A 133 6.83 -4.89 3.82
C TYR A 133 6.15 -6.20 3.39
N PHE A 134 6.88 -7.10 2.71
CA PHE A 134 6.32 -8.38 2.27
C PHE A 134 5.95 -9.29 3.44
N VAL A 135 6.76 -9.32 4.50
CA VAL A 135 6.46 -10.09 5.72
C VAL A 135 5.19 -9.54 6.39
N ALA A 136 5.07 -8.22 6.52
CA ALA A 136 3.87 -7.59 7.06
C ALA A 136 2.62 -7.92 6.22
N ALA A 137 2.70 -7.76 4.90
CA ALA A 137 1.60 -8.07 4.00
C ALA A 137 1.19 -9.55 4.06
N ALA A 138 2.16 -10.47 4.14
CA ALA A 138 1.90 -11.89 4.31
C ALA A 138 1.21 -12.18 5.66
N GLY A 139 1.62 -11.52 6.74
CA GLY A 139 0.99 -11.62 8.06
C GLY A 139 -0.48 -11.19 8.03
N GLU A 140 -0.78 -10.02 7.44
CA GLU A 140 -2.16 -9.54 7.31
C GLU A 140 -3.01 -10.45 6.42
N VAL A 141 -2.44 -10.97 5.33
CA VAL A 141 -3.11 -11.95 4.46
C VAL A 141 -3.40 -13.24 5.24
N GLN A 142 -2.49 -13.73 6.08
CA GLN A 142 -2.73 -14.90 6.92
C GLN A 142 -3.80 -14.65 7.97
N GLY A 143 -3.79 -13.49 8.63
CA GLY A 143 -4.83 -13.09 9.58
C GLY A 143 -6.22 -13.04 8.92
N LEU A 144 -6.32 -12.41 7.76
CA LEU A 144 -7.57 -12.37 6.98
C LEU A 144 -7.96 -13.73 6.40
N ARG A 145 -7.01 -14.64 6.18
CA ARG A 145 -7.32 -16.01 5.75
C ARG A 145 -8.07 -16.79 6.82
N ALA A 146 -7.75 -16.55 8.09
CA ALA A 146 -8.42 -17.16 9.23
C ALA A 146 -9.83 -16.58 9.48
N ALA A 147 -10.11 -15.39 8.95
CA ALA A 147 -11.42 -14.75 9.07
C ALA A 147 -12.48 -15.42 8.17
N PRO A 148 -13.77 -15.42 8.56
CA PRO A 148 -14.85 -15.99 7.76
C PRO A 148 -14.93 -15.35 6.37
N LYS A 149 -15.21 -16.16 5.33
CA LYS A 149 -15.55 -15.63 4.00
C LYS A 149 -16.91 -14.94 4.08
N ILE A 150 -17.01 -13.75 3.48
CA ILE A 150 -18.31 -13.10 3.31
C ILE A 150 -19.03 -13.81 2.16
N ALA A 151 -20.05 -14.59 2.49
CA ALA A 151 -21.00 -15.05 1.49
C ALA A 151 -21.96 -13.89 1.18
N HIS A 152 -21.88 -13.32 -0.01
CA HIS A 152 -23.01 -12.62 -0.59
C HIS A 152 -23.99 -13.69 -1.08
N GLY A 153 -24.85 -14.15 -0.18
CA GLY A 153 -25.90 -15.11 -0.53
C GLY A 153 -27.01 -14.42 -1.30
N GLY A 154 -27.38 -15.01 -2.44
CA GLY A 154 -28.72 -15.05 -3.05
C GLY A 154 -29.32 -13.72 -3.49
#